data_AF-A0A8J8IT03-F1
#
_entry.id   AF-A0A8J8IT03-F1
#
_cell.length_a   1.000
_cell.length_b   1.000
_cell.length_c   1.000
_cell.angle_alpha   90.00
_cell.angle_beta   90.00
_cell.angle_gamma   90.00
#
_symmetry.space_group_name_H-M   'P 1'
#
loop_
_entity.id
_entity.type
_entity.pdbx_description
1 polymer ?
#
loop_
_entity_poly.entity_id
_entity_poly.type
_entity_poly.pdbx_seq_one_letter_code
_entity_poly.pdbx_strand_id
1 'polypeptide(L)'
;MTKKVKDRHSKYFKLKLNKRKKPTTVTVFAELLFEKDFFKQQFFLFLLRKAKAGFNSEDWAINVLEFLEYYSEFDRSINTKLVKDIKQKYTNWREQYSATKANRLLFKEIKQTELSKQFYSVMKHYHRLLKKMNNAGMIYKKDEQYKLSKEFREFLVALIDAWDNFVLYDEE
;
A
#
# COMPACT_ATOMS: atom_id res chain seq x y z
N MET A 1 -25.24 13.56 -35.45
CA MET A 1 -24.96 13.54 -34.00
C MET A 1 -23.75 12.65 -33.73
N THR A 2 -22.55 13.24 -33.70
CA THR A 2 -21.30 12.52 -33.40
C THR A 2 -21.06 12.49 -31.89
N LYS A 3 -21.02 11.28 -31.31
CA LYS A 3 -20.72 11.07 -29.88
C LYS A 3 -19.29 11.52 -29.59
N LYS A 4 -19.13 12.58 -28.77
CA LYS A 4 -17.84 12.94 -28.16
C LYS A 4 -17.38 11.79 -27.25
N VAL A 5 -16.38 11.05 -27.70
CA VAL A 5 -15.59 10.14 -26.86
C VAL A 5 -14.88 11.04 -25.84
N LYS A 6 -15.31 10.98 -24.57
CA LYS A 6 -14.58 11.64 -23.47
C LYS A 6 -13.25 10.93 -23.34
N ASP A 7 -12.22 11.57 -23.84
CA ASP A 7 -10.83 11.23 -23.57
C ASP A 7 -10.60 11.30 -22.05
N ARG A 8 -10.48 10.12 -21.42
CA ARG A 8 -10.25 9.98 -19.97
C ARG A 8 -8.78 9.69 -19.65
N HIS A 9 -7.89 9.85 -20.63
CA HIS A 9 -6.45 9.78 -20.38
C HIS A 9 -5.92 11.17 -20.03
N SER A 10 -4.89 11.19 -19.17
CA SER A 10 -4.21 12.40 -18.69
C SER A 10 -4.89 13.18 -17.54
N LYS A 11 -5.20 12.48 -16.44
CA LYS A 11 -4.86 13.06 -15.11
C LYS A 11 -3.54 12.45 -14.67
N TYR A 12 -2.45 12.83 -15.33
CA TYR A 12 -1.12 12.51 -14.84
C TYR A 12 -1.01 13.02 -13.41
N PHE A 13 -0.71 12.11 -12.50
CA PHE A 13 -0.35 12.43 -11.14
C PHE A 13 0.93 13.28 -11.22
N LYS A 14 0.84 14.61 -11.03
CA LYS A 14 2.03 15.45 -10.90
C LYS A 14 2.75 15.05 -9.62
N LEU A 15 3.65 14.08 -9.73
CA LEU A 15 4.59 13.71 -8.69
C LEU A 15 5.46 14.93 -8.41
N LYS A 16 5.23 15.58 -7.27
CA LYS A 16 6.15 16.59 -6.74
C LYS A 16 7.36 15.85 -6.15
N LEU A 17 8.26 15.37 -7.02
CA LEU A 17 9.49 14.72 -6.59
C LEU A 17 10.41 15.79 -5.98
N ASN A 18 10.81 15.61 -4.72
CA ASN A 18 11.83 16.44 -4.08
C ASN A 18 13.17 16.22 -4.83
N LYS A 19 13.76 17.31 -5.33
CA LYS A 19 14.88 17.31 -6.28
C LYS A 19 16.22 16.80 -5.72
N ARG A 20 16.32 16.50 -4.42
CA ARG A 20 17.61 16.26 -3.75
C ARG A 20 18.10 14.81 -3.74
N LYS A 21 17.27 13.82 -4.07
CA LYS A 21 17.68 12.40 -4.10
C LYS A 21 17.17 11.69 -5.34
N LYS A 22 18.09 11.13 -6.13
CA LYS A 22 17.79 10.18 -7.20
C LYS A 22 17.11 8.94 -6.58
N PRO A 23 15.89 8.57 -6.99
CA PRO A 23 15.25 7.36 -6.50
C PRO A 23 15.86 6.12 -7.15
N THR A 24 17.01 5.68 -6.63
CA THR A 24 17.67 4.43 -7.05
C THR A 24 17.02 3.19 -6.46
N THR A 25 16.12 3.36 -5.49
CA THR A 25 15.37 2.27 -4.85
C THR A 25 13.91 2.66 -4.66
N VAL A 26 13.03 1.66 -4.54
CA VAL A 26 11.61 1.85 -4.21
C VAL A 26 11.44 2.52 -2.84
N THR A 27 12.39 2.34 -1.92
CA THR A 27 12.41 3.04 -0.63
C THR A 27 12.54 4.54 -0.81
N VAL A 28 13.49 5.00 -1.63
CA VAL A 28 13.65 6.43 -1.93
C VAL A 28 12.42 6.97 -2.68
N PHE A 29 11.83 6.18 -3.58
CA PHE A 29 10.56 6.55 -4.21
C PHE A 29 9.43 6.74 -3.20
N ALA A 30 9.33 5.87 -2.18
CA ALA A 30 8.37 6.02 -1.09
C ALA A 30 8.63 7.28 -0.24
N GLU A 31 9.89 7.58 0.07
CA GLU A 31 10.29 8.82 0.77
C GLU A 31 9.84 10.07 0.00
N LEU A 32 10.01 10.07 -1.33
CA LEU A 32 9.58 11.17 -2.20
C LEU A 32 8.06 11.29 -2.28
N LEU A 33 7.33 10.17 -2.29
CA LEU A 33 5.86 10.15 -2.34
C LEU A 33 5.21 10.65 -1.04
N PHE A 34 5.81 10.33 0.11
CA PHE A 34 5.25 10.57 1.43
C PHE A 34 6.26 11.31 2.29
N GLU A 35 6.61 12.51 1.85
CA GLU A 35 7.58 13.35 2.55
C GLU A 35 7.17 13.56 4.02
N LYS A 36 8.09 13.22 4.94
CA LYS A 36 7.92 13.32 6.41
C LYS A 36 6.83 12.42 7.03
N ASP A 37 6.22 11.51 6.28
CA ASP A 37 5.22 10.57 6.79
C ASP A 37 5.76 9.14 6.78
N PHE A 38 6.59 8.83 7.78
CA PHE A 38 7.26 7.53 7.90
C PHE A 38 6.26 6.35 7.92
N PHE A 39 5.13 6.51 8.60
CA PHE A 39 4.07 5.51 8.61
C PHE A 39 3.58 5.19 7.20
N LYS A 40 3.24 6.21 6.39
CA LYS A 40 2.79 5.99 5.01
C LYS A 40 3.89 5.42 4.12
N GLN A 41 5.15 5.81 4.33
CA GLN A 41 6.29 5.24 3.61
C GLN A 41 6.37 3.73 3.86
N GLN A 42 6.41 3.32 5.14
CA GLN A 42 6.46 1.91 5.52
C GLN A 42 5.25 1.13 5.02
N PHE A 43 4.06 1.71 5.11
CA PHE A 43 2.83 1.04 4.68
C PHE A 43 2.78 0.85 3.16
N PHE A 44 3.20 1.87 2.40
CA PHE A 44 3.31 1.77 0.96
C PHE A 44 4.28 0.67 0.51
N LEU A 45 5.46 0.61 1.14
CA LEU A 45 6.45 -0.42 0.88
C LEU A 45 5.93 -1.82 1.22
N PHE A 46 5.24 -1.97 2.35
CA PHE A 46 4.59 -3.22 2.74
C PHE A 46 3.59 -3.69 1.66
N LEU A 47 2.69 -2.80 1.22
CA LEU A 47 1.69 -3.13 0.21
C LEU A 47 2.31 -3.43 -1.16
N LEU A 48 3.38 -2.74 -1.55
CA LEU A 48 4.11 -3.06 -2.78
C LEU A 48 4.74 -4.45 -2.74
N ARG A 49 5.35 -4.84 -1.60
CA ARG A 49 5.92 -6.19 -1.41
C ARG A 49 4.83 -7.26 -1.51
N LYS A 50 3.68 -7.04 -0.87
CA LYS A 50 2.50 -7.90 -1.00
C LYS A 50 2.02 -7.98 -2.46
N ALA A 51 1.87 -6.84 -3.13
CA ALA A 51 1.41 -6.79 -4.53
C ALA A 51 2.38 -7.51 -5.49
N LYS A 52 3.68 -7.48 -5.21
CA LYS A 52 4.68 -8.24 -5.98
C LYS A 52 4.46 -9.75 -5.90
N ALA A 53 4.10 -10.26 -4.72
CA ALA A 53 3.73 -11.67 -4.53
C ALA A 53 2.32 -12.00 -5.03
N GLY A 54 1.44 -11.00 -5.10
CA GLY A 54 0.02 -11.18 -5.30
C GLY A 54 -0.68 -11.50 -3.98
N PHE A 55 -1.80 -10.85 -3.71
CA PHE A 55 -2.59 -11.14 -2.50
C PHE A 55 -4.08 -10.93 -2.74
N ASN A 56 -4.91 -11.70 -2.03
CA ASN A 56 -6.35 -11.63 -2.18
C ASN A 56 -6.89 -10.31 -1.60
N SER A 57 -7.82 -9.69 -2.32
CA SER A 57 -8.52 -8.48 -1.90
C SER A 57 -9.41 -8.67 -0.67
N GLU A 58 -9.89 -9.90 -0.41
CA GLU A 58 -10.68 -10.22 0.78
C GLU A 58 -9.84 -10.31 2.06
N ASP A 59 -8.54 -10.53 1.92
CA ASP A 59 -7.59 -10.71 3.03
C ASP A 59 -7.13 -9.37 3.63
N TRP A 60 -7.95 -8.32 3.52
CA TRP A 60 -7.62 -6.99 4.05
C TRP A 60 -7.35 -7.01 5.55
N ALA A 61 -8.09 -7.81 6.31
CA ALA A 61 -7.97 -7.86 7.77
C ALA A 61 -6.64 -8.47 8.20
N ILE A 62 -6.24 -9.59 7.59
CA ILE A 62 -4.94 -10.20 7.87
C ILE A 62 -3.80 -9.28 7.42
N ASN A 63 -3.92 -8.62 6.27
CA ASN A 63 -2.90 -7.67 5.80
C ASN A 63 -2.73 -6.48 6.76
N VAL A 64 -3.81 -6.00 7.40
CA VAL A 64 -3.75 -4.96 8.43
C VAL A 64 -3.04 -5.47 9.69
N LEU A 65 -3.34 -6.68 10.15
CA LEU A 65 -2.69 -7.29 11.32
C LEU A 65 -1.20 -7.55 11.08
N GLU A 66 -0.84 -8.06 9.90
CA GLU A 66 0.56 -8.25 9.52
C GLU A 66 1.31 -6.92 9.42
N PHE A 67 0.68 -5.86 8.93
CA PHE A 67 1.31 -4.55 8.91
C PHE A 67 1.49 -3.99 10.34
N LEU A 68 0.52 -4.16 11.24
CA LEU A 68 0.68 -3.77 12.64
C LEU A 68 1.82 -4.54 13.31
N GLU A 69 1.93 -5.83 13.03
CA GLU A 69 3.02 -6.67 13.54
C GLU A 69 4.38 -6.16 13.02
N TYR A 70 4.51 -5.95 11.72
CA TYR A 70 5.70 -5.35 11.10
C TYR A 70 6.01 -3.96 11.67
N TYR A 71 5.01 -3.10 11.80
CA TYR A 71 5.21 -1.71 12.21
C TYR A 71 5.54 -1.56 13.71
N SER A 72 5.23 -2.57 14.52
CA SER A 72 5.62 -2.60 15.95
C SER A 72 7.13 -2.60 16.17
N GLU A 73 7.94 -2.96 15.16
CA GLU A 73 9.41 -2.81 15.20
C GLU A 73 9.84 -1.34 15.27
N PHE A 74 9.02 -0.43 14.74
CA PHE A 74 9.30 1.01 14.68
C PHE A 74 8.49 1.81 15.71
N ASP A 75 7.34 1.29 16.15
CA ASP A 75 6.44 1.95 17.09
C ASP A 75 6.17 1.05 18.32
N ARG A 76 6.92 1.32 19.39
CA ARG A 76 6.82 0.60 20.67
C ARG A 76 5.46 0.76 21.38
N SER A 77 4.59 1.65 20.91
CA SER A 77 3.23 1.77 21.45
C SER A 77 2.30 0.63 20.98
N ILE A 78 2.74 -0.17 20.01
CA ILE A 78 2.00 -1.34 19.52
C ILE A 78 2.43 -2.58 20.29
N ASN A 79 1.49 -3.20 21.01
CA ASN A 79 1.73 -4.46 21.71
C ASN A 79 1.84 -5.63 20.72
N THR A 80 3.07 -5.97 20.30
CA THR A 80 3.34 -7.02 19.29
C THR A 80 2.79 -8.39 19.70
N LYS A 81 2.84 -8.74 20.99
CA LYS A 81 2.31 -10.02 21.48
C LYS A 81 0.81 -10.10 21.26
N LEU A 82 0.09 -9.05 21.64
CA LEU A 82 -1.36 -8.97 21.42
C LEU A 82 -1.71 -9.00 19.93
N VAL A 83 -0.95 -8.32 19.06
CA VAL A 83 -1.16 -8.39 17.60
C VAL A 83 -1.03 -9.83 17.10
N LYS A 84 0.02 -10.56 17.53
CA LYS A 84 0.24 -11.96 17.17
C LYS A 84 -0.89 -12.86 17.65
N ASP A 85 -1.34 -12.68 18.89
CA ASP A 85 -2.44 -13.47 19.46
C ASP A 85 -3.75 -13.27 18.67
N ILE A 86 -4.09 -12.02 18.35
CA ILE A 86 -5.28 -11.70 17.55
C ILE A 86 -5.14 -12.22 16.11
N LYS A 87 -3.96 -12.10 15.52
CA LYS A 87 -3.65 -12.64 14.19
C LYS A 87 -3.85 -14.14 14.14
N GLN A 88 -3.36 -14.88 15.14
CA GLN A 88 -3.57 -16.33 15.24
C GLN A 88 -5.05 -16.69 15.38
N LYS A 89 -5.80 -16.00 16.25
CA LYS A 89 -7.26 -16.19 16.38
C LYS A 89 -7.97 -15.96 15.05
N TYR A 90 -7.60 -14.91 14.31
CA TYR A 90 -8.18 -14.60 13.01
C TYR A 90 -7.88 -15.69 11.97
N THR A 91 -6.66 -16.21 11.91
CA THR A 91 -6.31 -17.34 11.05
C THR A 91 -7.20 -18.55 11.34
N ASN A 92 -7.34 -18.93 12.61
CA ASN A 92 -8.21 -20.04 13.01
C ASN A 92 -9.68 -19.81 12.61
N TRP A 93 -10.17 -18.57 12.72
CA TRP A 93 -11.52 -18.23 12.25
C TRP A 93 -11.67 -18.29 10.74
N ARG A 94 -10.63 -17.98 9.96
CA ARG A 94 -10.67 -18.07 8.49
C ARG A 94 -10.70 -19.51 7.99
N GLU A 95 -10.16 -20.44 8.75
CA GLU A 95 -10.26 -21.88 8.46
C GLU A 95 -11.67 -22.43 8.71
N GLN A 96 -12.38 -21.86 9.70
CA GLN A 96 -13.69 -22.38 10.12
C GLN A 96 -14.89 -21.61 9.55
N TYR A 97 -14.69 -20.36 9.14
CA TYR A 97 -15.77 -19.45 8.80
C TYR A 97 -15.49 -18.65 7.53
N SER A 98 -16.57 -18.18 6.89
CA SER A 98 -16.46 -17.24 5.78
C SER A 98 -15.73 -15.96 6.18
N ALA A 99 -15.13 -15.28 5.20
CA ALA A 99 -14.40 -14.02 5.41
C ALA A 99 -15.25 -12.99 6.18
N THR A 100 -16.52 -12.86 5.80
CA THR A 100 -17.48 -11.95 6.47
C THR A 100 -17.64 -12.28 7.96
N LYS A 101 -17.82 -13.56 8.32
CA LYS A 101 -18.01 -13.98 9.70
C LYS A 101 -16.72 -13.83 10.52
N ALA A 102 -15.58 -14.22 9.96
CA ALA A 102 -14.26 -14.04 10.58
C ALA A 102 -13.96 -12.54 10.84
N ASN A 103 -14.23 -11.67 9.86
CA ASN A 103 -14.07 -10.22 10.01
C ASN A 103 -14.96 -9.65 11.11
N ARG A 104 -16.21 -10.11 11.22
CA ARG A 104 -17.11 -9.69 12.30
C ARG A 104 -16.59 -10.09 13.69
N LEU A 105 -16.02 -11.29 13.81
CA LEU A 105 -15.41 -11.75 15.06
C LEU A 105 -14.17 -10.92 15.40
N LEU A 106 -13.32 -10.64 14.40
CA LEU A 106 -12.15 -9.76 14.56
C LEU A 106 -12.53 -8.38 15.08
N PHE A 107 -13.56 -7.74 14.51
CA PHE A 107 -13.99 -6.44 14.99
C PHE A 107 -14.48 -6.46 16.44
N LYS A 108 -15.18 -7.53 16.85
CA LYS A 108 -15.61 -7.69 18.24
C LYS A 108 -14.42 -7.84 19.18
N GLU A 109 -13.46 -8.68 18.81
CA GLU A 109 -12.22 -8.91 19.58
C GLU A 109 -11.41 -7.61 19.69
N ILE A 110 -11.06 -6.98 18.57
CA ILE A 110 -10.25 -5.76 18.52
C ILE A 110 -10.89 -4.62 19.33
N LYS A 111 -12.22 -4.51 19.36
CA LYS A 111 -12.91 -3.44 20.11
C LYS A 111 -12.67 -3.55 21.63
N GLN A 112 -12.35 -4.73 22.13
CA GLN A 112 -12.14 -5.01 23.56
C GLN A 112 -10.68 -4.85 23.99
N THR A 113 -9.76 -4.54 23.08
CA THR A 113 -8.32 -4.46 23.35
C THR A 113 -7.76 -3.06 23.18
N GLU A 114 -6.55 -2.81 23.72
CA GLU A 114 -5.85 -1.54 23.52
C GLU A 114 -5.47 -1.26 22.06
N LEU A 115 -5.51 -2.27 21.17
CA LEU A 115 -5.18 -2.12 19.75
C LEU A 115 -6.31 -1.48 18.93
N SER A 116 -7.51 -1.33 19.49
CA SER A 116 -8.70 -0.82 18.80
C SER A 116 -8.40 0.42 17.94
N LYS A 117 -7.85 1.47 18.55
CA LYS A 117 -7.61 2.76 17.87
C LYS A 117 -6.59 2.62 16.73
N GLN A 118 -5.49 1.92 16.97
CA GLN A 118 -4.43 1.67 15.99
C GLN A 118 -4.97 0.85 14.82
N PHE A 119 -5.68 -0.25 15.09
CA PHE A 119 -6.26 -1.11 14.06
C PHE A 119 -7.22 -0.34 13.14
N TYR A 120 -8.20 0.39 13.70
CA TYR A 120 -9.13 1.16 12.88
C TYR A 120 -8.44 2.27 12.07
N SER A 121 -7.39 2.87 12.63
CA SER A 121 -6.57 3.84 11.90
C SER A 121 -5.87 3.19 10.71
N VAL A 122 -5.11 2.12 10.95
CA VAL A 122 -4.38 1.38 9.90
C VAL A 122 -5.33 0.84 8.84
N MET A 123 -6.47 0.28 9.22
CA MET A 123 -7.50 -0.19 8.29
C MET A 123 -8.00 0.92 7.36
N LYS A 124 -8.26 2.12 7.89
CA LYS A 124 -8.64 3.27 7.05
C LYS A 124 -7.52 3.65 6.08
N HIS A 125 -6.27 3.63 6.54
CA HIS A 125 -5.11 3.90 5.70
C HIS A 125 -4.92 2.83 4.62
N TYR A 126 -5.12 1.55 4.94
CA TYR A 126 -5.04 0.42 4.01
C TYR A 126 -5.94 0.63 2.79
N HIS A 127 -7.25 0.83 3.00
CA HIS A 127 -8.20 1.00 1.90
C HIS A 127 -7.92 2.26 1.08
N ARG A 128 -7.55 3.37 1.74
CA ARG A 128 -7.21 4.62 1.04
C ARG A 128 -5.96 4.46 0.18
N LEU A 129 -4.93 3.81 0.70
CA LEU A 129 -3.66 3.64 0.02
C LEU A 129 -3.79 2.66 -1.14
N LEU A 130 -4.45 1.51 -0.95
CA LEU A 130 -4.79 0.59 -2.03
C LEU A 130 -5.52 1.28 -3.18
N LYS A 131 -6.57 2.05 -2.87
CA LYS A 131 -7.32 2.79 -3.88
C LYS A 131 -6.43 3.78 -4.63
N LYS A 132 -5.54 4.49 -3.94
CA LYS A 132 -4.59 5.41 -4.57
C LYS A 132 -3.59 4.67 -5.46
N MET A 133 -3.02 3.57 -4.99
CA MET A 133 -2.08 2.75 -5.75
C MET A 133 -2.73 2.18 -7.02
N ASN A 134 -3.96 1.67 -6.90
CA ASN A 134 -4.71 1.15 -8.04
C ASN A 134 -5.05 2.25 -9.05
N ASN A 135 -5.51 3.41 -8.58
CA ASN A 135 -5.82 4.55 -9.46
C ASN A 135 -4.58 5.14 -10.13
N ALA A 136 -3.42 5.05 -9.49
CA ALA A 136 -2.14 5.48 -10.05
C ALA A 136 -1.53 4.43 -10.99
N GLY A 137 -2.21 3.30 -11.22
CA GLY A 137 -1.70 2.21 -12.05
C GLY A 137 -0.52 1.46 -11.44
N MET A 138 -0.24 1.63 -10.14
CA MET A 138 0.86 0.94 -9.46
C MET A 138 0.57 -0.54 -9.24
N ILE A 139 -0.70 -0.82 -8.96
CA ILE A 139 -1.24 -2.16 -8.79
C ILE A 139 -2.52 -2.27 -9.61
N TYR A 140 -2.93 -3.50 -9.90
CA TYR A 140 -4.22 -3.80 -10.51
C TYR A 140 -4.89 -4.95 -9.76
N LYS A 141 -6.23 -5.03 -9.87
CA LYS A 141 -7.02 -6.15 -9.35
C LYS A 141 -7.44 -7.06 -10.52
N LYS A 142 -7.10 -8.34 -10.46
CA LYS A 142 -7.55 -9.37 -11.39
C LYS A 142 -7.82 -10.66 -10.61
N ASP A 143 -8.96 -11.31 -10.89
CA ASP A 143 -9.36 -12.57 -10.24
C ASP A 143 -9.27 -12.47 -8.71
N GLU A 144 -9.81 -11.38 -8.16
CA GLU A 144 -9.78 -11.03 -6.73
C GLU A 144 -8.39 -10.78 -6.11
N GLN A 145 -7.32 -10.86 -6.90
CA GLN A 145 -5.96 -10.61 -6.42
C GLN A 145 -5.48 -9.23 -6.81
N TYR A 146 -4.87 -8.53 -5.87
CA TYR A 146 -4.05 -7.36 -6.15
C TYR A 146 -2.65 -7.80 -6.57
N LYS A 147 -2.17 -7.27 -7.70
CA LYS A 147 -0.85 -7.54 -8.27
C LYS A 147 -0.15 -6.25 -8.66
N LEU A 148 1.18 -6.28 -8.66
CA LEU A 148 1.99 -5.18 -9.18
C LEU A 148 1.79 -5.04 -10.69
N SER A 149 1.54 -3.83 -11.19
CA SER A 149 1.40 -3.56 -12.62
C SER A 149 2.75 -3.65 -13.33
N LYS A 150 2.73 -4.16 -14.57
CA LYS A 150 3.91 -4.18 -15.45
C LYS A 150 4.31 -2.76 -15.84
N GLU A 151 3.32 -1.94 -16.19
CA GLU A 151 3.45 -0.54 -16.59
C GLU A 151 4.08 0.29 -15.47
N PHE A 152 3.73 0.04 -14.21
CA PHE A 152 4.39 0.71 -13.09
C PHE A 152 5.86 0.32 -12.96
N ARG A 153 6.20 -0.96 -13.20
CA ARG A 153 7.59 -1.41 -13.19
C ARG A 153 8.39 -0.77 -14.31
N GLU A 154 7.82 -0.71 -15.52
CA GLU A 154 8.41 -0.02 -16.68
C GLU A 154 8.57 1.48 -16.41
N PHE A 155 7.58 2.13 -15.79
CA PHE A 155 7.67 3.52 -15.36
C PHE A 155 8.83 3.76 -14.38
N LEU A 156 9.02 2.88 -13.40
CA LEU A 156 10.14 3.02 -12.45
C LEU A 156 11.50 2.88 -13.14
N VAL A 157 11.62 1.98 -14.13
CA VAL A 157 12.84 1.83 -14.94
C VAL A 157 13.08 3.09 -15.78
N ALA A 158 12.06 3.54 -16.52
CA ALA A 158 12.14 4.75 -17.34
C ALA A 158 12.49 6.00 -16.51
N LEU A 159 12.02 6.08 -15.26
CA LEU A 159 12.35 7.18 -14.36
C LEU A 159 13.81 7.15 -13.91
N ILE A 160 14.40 5.96 -13.73
CA ILE A 160 15.84 5.81 -13.44
C ILE A 160 16.65 6.19 -14.69
N ASP A 161 16.28 5.66 -15.85
CA ASP A 161 16.97 5.91 -17.12
C ASP A 161 16.92 7.39 -17.52
N ALA A 162 15.77 8.05 -17.36
CA ALA A 162 15.62 9.47 -17.63
C ALA A 162 16.48 10.34 -16.70
N TRP A 163 16.72 9.87 -15.47
CA TRP A 163 17.61 10.56 -14.54
C TRP A 163 19.09 10.37 -14.91
N ASP A 164 19.49 9.17 -15.34
CA ASP A 164 20.87 8.89 -15.76
C ASP A 164 21.25 9.61 -17.06
N ASN A 165 20.29 9.74 -17.98
CA ASN A 165 20.49 10.44 -19.25
C ASN A 165 20.11 11.92 -19.17
N PHE A 166 19.92 12.48 -17.97
CA PHE A 166 19.49 13.86 -17.79
C PHE A 166 20.66 14.82 -18.02
N VAL A 167 20.82 15.27 -19.26
CA VAL A 167 21.74 16.36 -19.62
C VAL A 167 20.96 17.67 -19.57
N LEU A 168 21.42 18.62 -18.75
CA LEU A 168 20.99 20.01 -18.84
C LEU A 168 21.65 20.57 -20.10
N TYR A 169 20.87 20.80 -21.15
CA TYR A 169 21.33 21.69 -22.20
C TYR A 169 21.35 23.09 -21.59
N ASP A 170 22.53 23.66 -21.43
CA ASP A 170 22.66 25.12 -21.45
C ASP A 170 22.38 25.50 -22.91
N GLU A 171 21.25 26.14 -23.16
CA GLU A 171 21.03 26.83 -24.43
C GLU A 171 22.10 27.94 -24.51
N GLU A 172 23.13 27.73 -25.34
CA GLU A 172 24.05 28.80 -25.79
C GLU A 172 23.30 29.85 -26.64
#